data_AF-A0AB35HSI2-F1
#
_entry.id   AF-A0AB35HSI2-F1
#
_cell.length_a   1.000
_cell.length_b   1.000
_cell.length_c   1.000
_cell.angle_alpha   90.00
_cell.angle_beta   90.00
_cell.angle_gamma   90.00
#
_symmetry.space_group_name_H-M   'P 1'
#
loop_
_entity.id
_entity.type
_entity.pdbx_description
1 polymer ?
#
loop_
_entity_poly.entity_id
_entity_poly.type
_entity_poly.pdbx_seq_one_letter_code
_entity_poly.pdbx_strand_id
1 'polypeptide(L)'
;MVKQADYRDATPNDFPDDYEQSDIDPRVARRTNAVRQKQYGKDVRESMAQAEEITSVIANQARDISQDVGKRQGNVEQRFDDQIAGSTNDEEVIDARNSNVTGETSKTLKVRLDGMQENSVHKNEDKATYENASIGTDDNTYMTPHSSAVAIQNQLFKGEGASVHYIAHRGSNK
;
A
#
# COMPACT_ATOMS: atom_id res chain seq x y z
N MET A 1 15.43 23.89 34.29
CA MET A 1 15.98 24.80 33.26
C MET A 1 16.58 23.94 32.16
N VAL A 2 16.05 24.01 30.94
CA VAL A 2 16.66 23.36 29.77
C VAL A 2 17.86 24.23 29.38
N LYS A 3 19.07 23.67 29.41
CA LYS A 3 20.26 24.34 28.86
C LYS A 3 20.05 24.46 27.35
N GLN A 4 19.79 25.67 26.85
CA GLN A 4 20.01 25.97 25.44
C GLN A 4 21.50 25.81 25.16
N ALA A 5 21.84 25.03 24.14
CA ALA A 5 23.21 24.94 23.66
C ALA A 5 23.58 26.28 23.01
N ASP A 6 24.51 27.02 23.61
CA ASP A 6 25.13 28.20 23.00
C ASP A 6 26.28 27.72 22.12
N TYR A 7 25.94 27.29 20.90
CA TYR A 7 26.89 26.75 19.93
C TYR A 7 27.35 27.89 19.00
N ARG A 8 28.58 28.36 19.22
CA ARG A 8 29.31 29.21 18.29
C ARG A 8 30.48 28.41 17.73
N ASP A 9 30.18 27.49 16.85
CA ASP A 9 31.22 26.83 16.08
C ASP A 9 31.71 27.83 15.02
N ALA A 10 32.95 28.29 15.18
CA ALA A 10 33.60 29.20 14.24
C ALA A 10 34.31 28.44 13.11
N THR A 11 34.27 27.10 13.11
CA THR A 11 34.87 26.32 12.04
C THR A 11 34.02 26.39 10.78
N PRO A 12 34.64 26.67 9.61
CA PRO A 12 33.96 26.56 8.33
C PRO A 12 33.45 25.14 8.09
N ASN A 13 32.43 25.02 7.25
CA ASN A 13 32.01 23.71 6.79
C ASN A 13 33.14 23.02 5.99
N ASP A 14 33.58 21.85 6.46
CA ASP A 14 34.68 21.06 5.88
C ASP A 14 34.28 19.58 5.68
N PHE A 15 32.97 19.32 5.47
CA PHE A 15 32.55 17.97 5.10
C PHE A 15 33.12 17.61 3.72
N PRO A 16 33.60 16.36 3.55
CA PRO A 16 34.10 15.89 2.28
C PRO A 16 32.99 15.87 1.22
N ASP A 17 33.37 16.08 -0.04
CA ASP A 17 32.50 15.83 -1.18
C ASP A 17 32.60 14.34 -1.54
N ASP A 18 31.84 13.51 -0.81
CA ASP A 18 31.94 12.05 -0.82
C ASP A 18 30.80 11.34 -1.60
N TYR A 19 30.05 12.11 -2.39
CA TYR A 19 28.96 11.61 -3.23
C TYR A 19 29.00 12.22 -4.63
N GLU A 20 28.54 11.45 -5.61
CA GLU A 20 28.52 11.90 -7.01
C GLU A 20 27.31 12.81 -7.26
N GLN A 21 27.55 14.01 -7.78
CA GLN A 21 26.46 14.96 -8.04
C GLN A 21 25.46 14.47 -9.10
N SER A 22 25.89 13.58 -10.00
CA SER A 22 25.01 12.95 -10.98
C SER A 22 23.93 12.09 -10.36
N ASP A 23 24.15 11.59 -9.15
CA ASP A 23 23.29 10.61 -8.48
C ASP A 23 22.25 11.28 -7.58
N ILE A 24 22.31 12.61 -7.44
CA ILE A 24 21.36 13.42 -6.69
C ILE A 24 20.04 13.50 -7.48
N ASP A 25 18.90 13.37 -6.80
CA ASP A 25 17.60 13.65 -7.40
C ASP A 25 17.57 15.12 -7.89
N PRO A 26 17.23 15.40 -9.17
CA PRO A 26 17.22 16.76 -9.71
C PRO A 26 16.33 17.74 -8.92
N ARG A 27 15.29 17.23 -8.25
CA ARG A 27 14.40 18.00 -7.40
C ARG A 27 15.07 18.39 -6.08
N VAL A 28 15.96 17.55 -5.55
CA VAL A 28 16.79 17.84 -4.38
C VAL A 28 17.85 18.86 -4.78
N ALA A 29 18.63 18.57 -5.83
CA ALA A 29 19.68 19.47 -6.33
C ALA A 29 19.19 20.91 -6.56
N ARG A 30 17.97 21.10 -7.09
CA ARG A 30 17.38 22.44 -7.27
C ARG A 30 17.13 23.16 -5.95
N ARG A 31 16.66 22.44 -4.92
CA ARG A 31 16.31 23.03 -3.61
C ARG A 31 17.55 23.31 -2.78
N THR A 32 18.51 22.39 -2.77
CA THR A 32 19.78 22.52 -2.06
C THR A 32 20.60 23.68 -2.63
N ASN A 33 20.62 23.86 -3.96
CA ASN A 33 21.19 25.05 -4.59
C ASN A 33 20.50 26.35 -4.15
N ALA A 34 19.17 26.36 -4.04
CA ALA A 34 18.44 27.52 -3.55
C ALA A 34 18.73 27.82 -2.06
N VAL A 35 18.99 26.78 -1.26
CA VAL A 35 19.42 26.91 0.15
C VAL A 35 20.82 27.51 0.21
N ARG A 36 21.77 27.03 -0.59
CA ARG A 36 23.14 27.60 -0.65
C ARG A 36 23.14 29.10 -0.94
N GLN A 37 22.27 29.56 -1.84
CA GLN A 37 22.21 30.97 -2.29
C GLN A 37 21.50 31.96 -1.34
N LYS A 38 20.98 31.53 -0.18
CA LYS A 38 20.34 32.47 0.77
C LYS A 38 21.36 33.42 1.43
N GLN A 39 20.89 34.52 2.02
CA GLN A 39 21.79 35.58 2.53
C GLN A 39 22.58 35.20 3.80
N TYR A 40 21.99 34.48 4.76
CA TYR A 40 22.56 34.33 6.12
C TYR A 40 22.85 32.90 6.54
N GLY A 41 24.02 32.65 7.15
CA GLY A 41 24.44 31.33 7.64
C GLY A 41 25.05 30.43 6.57
N LYS A 42 26.15 30.86 5.93
CA LYS A 42 26.82 30.14 4.83
C LYS A 42 27.12 28.68 5.19
N ASP A 43 27.81 28.44 6.31
CA ASP A 43 28.28 27.11 6.70
C ASP A 43 27.13 26.17 7.11
N VAL A 44 26.10 26.71 7.79
CA VAL A 44 24.90 25.94 8.15
C VAL A 44 24.11 25.53 6.90
N ARG A 45 24.00 26.43 5.92
CA ARG A 45 23.28 26.11 4.67
C ARG A 45 24.04 25.12 3.80
N GLU A 46 25.37 25.22 3.75
CA GLU A 46 26.19 24.27 3.01
C GLU A 46 26.09 22.87 3.62
N SER A 47 26.22 22.76 4.96
CA SER A 47 26.08 21.47 5.65
C SER A 47 24.67 20.88 5.50
N MET A 48 23.61 21.70 5.54
CA MET A 48 22.26 21.24 5.24
C MET A 48 22.09 20.78 3.80
N ALA A 49 22.65 21.52 2.83
CA ALA A 49 22.58 21.16 1.43
C ALA A 49 23.31 19.83 1.15
N GLN A 50 24.51 19.66 1.69
CA GLN A 50 25.26 18.39 1.60
C GLN A 50 24.50 17.23 2.25
N ALA A 51 23.91 17.43 3.44
CA ALA A 51 23.14 16.38 4.10
C ALA A 51 21.91 15.93 3.29
N GLU A 52 21.19 16.88 2.67
CA GLU A 52 20.06 16.57 1.79
C GLU A 52 20.49 15.84 0.51
N GLU A 53 21.61 16.24 -0.09
CA GLU A 53 22.15 15.61 -1.30
C GLU A 53 22.64 14.18 -1.03
N ILE A 54 23.40 13.97 0.05
CA ILE A 54 23.83 12.64 0.49
C ILE A 54 22.63 11.73 0.75
N THR A 55 21.61 12.24 1.46
CA THR A 55 20.38 11.48 1.73
C THR A 55 19.67 11.08 0.43
N SER A 56 19.66 11.98 -0.57
CA SER A 56 19.09 11.67 -1.88
C SER A 56 19.85 10.56 -2.60
N VAL A 57 21.18 10.59 -2.57
CA VAL A 57 22.02 9.56 -3.20
C VAL A 57 21.80 8.21 -2.53
N ILE A 58 21.81 8.16 -1.19
CA ILE A 58 21.54 6.95 -0.42
C ILE A 58 20.15 6.39 -0.74
N ALA A 59 19.14 7.25 -0.86
CA ALA A 59 17.78 6.83 -1.20
C ALA A 59 17.69 6.23 -2.62
N ASN A 60 18.40 6.81 -3.58
CA ASN A 60 18.48 6.27 -4.94
C ASN A 60 19.17 4.91 -4.96
N GLN A 61 20.33 4.78 -4.30
CA GLN A 61 21.04 3.51 -4.16
C GLN A 61 20.17 2.44 -3.49
N ALA A 62 19.48 2.78 -2.41
CA ALA A 62 18.58 1.87 -1.72
C ALA A 62 17.41 1.40 -2.59
N ARG A 63 16.84 2.30 -3.39
CA ARG A 63 15.79 1.95 -4.36
C ARG A 63 16.32 0.97 -5.42
N ASP A 64 17.50 1.23 -5.96
CA ASP A 64 18.08 0.42 -7.02
C ASP A 64 18.47 -0.98 -6.50
N ILE A 65 19.04 -1.06 -5.29
CA ILE A 65 19.26 -2.33 -4.58
C ILE A 65 17.94 -3.07 -4.36
N SER A 66 16.88 -2.38 -3.94
CA SER A 66 15.57 -2.98 -3.72
C SER A 66 14.98 -3.56 -5.00
N GLN A 67 15.15 -2.86 -6.13
CA GLN A 67 14.72 -3.35 -7.44
C GLN A 67 15.52 -4.56 -7.91
N ASP A 68 16.84 -4.57 -7.70
CA ASP A 68 17.69 -5.73 -8.01
C ASP A 68 17.32 -6.95 -7.15
N VAL A 69 17.14 -6.75 -5.84
CA VAL A 69 16.69 -7.79 -4.93
C VAL A 69 15.34 -8.34 -5.36
N GLY A 70 14.37 -7.49 -5.72
CA GLY A 70 13.07 -7.93 -6.22
C GLY A 70 13.19 -8.80 -7.49
N LYS A 71 14.05 -8.41 -8.44
CA LYS A 71 14.33 -9.21 -9.65
C LYS A 71 14.97 -10.56 -9.32
N ARG A 72 15.95 -10.56 -8.42
CA ARG A 72 16.66 -11.79 -8.01
C ARG A 72 15.74 -12.73 -7.24
N GLN A 73 14.87 -12.21 -6.38
CA GLN A 73 13.85 -12.99 -5.67
C GLN A 73 12.89 -13.64 -6.66
N GLY A 74 12.31 -12.88 -7.60
CA GLY A 74 11.43 -13.43 -8.63
C GLY A 74 12.11 -14.51 -9.48
N ASN A 75 13.40 -14.34 -9.81
CA ASN A 75 14.16 -15.38 -10.52
C ASN A 75 14.33 -16.66 -9.69
N VAL A 76 14.63 -16.53 -8.39
CA VAL A 76 14.78 -17.67 -7.48
C VAL A 76 13.46 -18.41 -7.31
N GLU A 77 12.36 -17.68 -7.10
CA GLU A 77 11.00 -18.24 -7.01
C GLU A 77 10.65 -19.00 -8.29
N GLN A 78 10.88 -18.40 -9.46
CA GLN A 78 10.60 -19.04 -10.73
C GLN A 78 11.39 -20.34 -10.93
N ARG A 79 12.70 -20.32 -10.62
CA ARG A 79 13.58 -21.50 -10.71
C ARG A 79 13.16 -22.60 -9.73
N PHE A 80 12.72 -22.22 -8.53
CA PHE A 80 12.24 -23.17 -7.54
C PHE A 80 10.92 -23.83 -8.00
N ASP A 81 9.99 -23.04 -8.55
CA ASP A 81 8.78 -23.57 -9.16
C ASP A 81 9.07 -24.48 -10.36
N ASP A 82 10.06 -24.14 -11.20
CA ASP A 82 10.51 -25.01 -12.30
C ASP A 82 11.03 -26.36 -11.78
N GLN A 83 11.80 -26.34 -10.68
CA GLN A 83 12.30 -27.56 -10.06
C GLN A 83 11.18 -28.41 -9.48
N ILE A 84 10.22 -27.83 -8.77
CA ILE A 84 9.05 -28.55 -8.27
C ILE A 84 8.26 -29.15 -9.42
N ALA A 85 7.95 -28.33 -10.44
CA ALA A 85 7.18 -28.75 -11.59
C ALA A 85 7.84 -29.94 -12.31
N GLY A 86 9.15 -29.86 -12.55
CA GLY A 86 9.93 -30.89 -13.24
C GLY A 86 10.29 -32.12 -12.40
N SER A 87 10.31 -32.03 -11.06
CA SER A 87 10.58 -33.15 -10.16
C SER A 87 9.33 -33.92 -9.74
N THR A 88 8.13 -33.43 -10.07
CA THR A 88 6.88 -34.09 -9.68
C THR A 88 6.60 -35.24 -10.62
N ASN A 89 6.51 -36.45 -10.06
CA ASN A 89 6.28 -37.68 -10.82
C ASN A 89 4.90 -38.30 -10.57
N ASP A 90 4.16 -37.83 -9.57
CA ASP A 90 2.85 -38.36 -9.20
C ASP A 90 1.76 -37.76 -10.10
N GLU A 91 1.08 -38.62 -10.87
CA GLU A 91 0.05 -38.21 -11.82
C GLU A 91 -1.15 -37.53 -11.14
N GLU A 92 -1.50 -37.91 -9.90
CA GLU A 92 -2.58 -37.26 -9.16
C GLU A 92 -2.23 -35.79 -8.88
N VAL A 93 -0.99 -35.52 -8.50
CA VAL A 93 -0.51 -34.17 -8.20
C VAL A 93 -0.36 -33.32 -9.47
N ILE A 94 0.00 -33.95 -10.59
CA ILE A 94 0.06 -33.27 -11.91
C ILE A 94 -1.35 -32.90 -12.36
N ASP A 95 -2.30 -33.83 -12.29
CA ASP A 95 -3.69 -33.56 -12.65
C ASP A 95 -4.31 -32.48 -11.74
N ALA A 96 -3.98 -32.52 -10.46
CA ALA A 96 -4.39 -31.49 -9.50
C ALA A 96 -3.84 -30.08 -9.81
N ARG A 97 -2.96 -29.88 -10.79
CA ARG A 97 -2.59 -28.52 -11.27
C ARG A 97 -3.59 -27.94 -12.25
N ASN A 98 -4.43 -28.78 -12.84
CA ASN A 98 -5.44 -28.38 -13.80
C ASN A 98 -6.72 -27.98 -13.07
N SER A 99 -7.23 -26.79 -13.38
CA SER A 99 -8.50 -26.32 -12.86
C SER A 99 -9.61 -26.57 -13.87
N ASN A 100 -10.52 -27.49 -13.58
CA ASN A 100 -11.72 -27.69 -14.40
C ASN A 100 -12.74 -26.53 -14.29
N VAL A 101 -12.58 -25.66 -13.29
CA VAL A 101 -13.48 -24.52 -13.07
C VAL A 101 -13.06 -23.32 -13.92
N THR A 102 -11.76 -23.04 -13.97
CA THR A 102 -11.21 -21.89 -14.72
C THR A 102 -10.62 -22.27 -16.08
N GLY A 103 -10.36 -23.56 -16.30
CA GLY A 103 -9.69 -24.06 -17.51
C GLY A 103 -8.18 -23.81 -17.55
N GLU A 104 -7.60 -23.30 -16.45
CA GLU A 104 -6.19 -22.94 -16.37
C GLU A 104 -5.35 -24.06 -15.73
N THR A 105 -4.11 -24.21 -16.21
CA THR A 105 -3.10 -25.10 -15.63
C THR A 105 -2.04 -24.28 -14.92
N SER A 106 -1.88 -24.51 -13.62
CA SER A 106 -0.83 -23.87 -12.83
C SER A 106 0.50 -24.61 -12.94
N LYS A 107 1.61 -23.88 -12.82
CA LYS A 107 2.96 -24.45 -12.90
C LYS A 107 3.24 -25.48 -11.78
N THR A 108 2.82 -25.16 -10.56
CA THR A 108 2.91 -26.05 -9.39
C THR A 108 1.54 -26.13 -8.70
N LEU A 109 1.31 -27.18 -7.91
CA LEU A 109 0.07 -27.31 -7.12
C LEU A 109 -0.08 -26.16 -6.12
N LYS A 110 1.03 -25.68 -5.54
CA LYS A 110 1.03 -24.54 -4.63
C LYS A 110 0.46 -23.28 -5.27
N VAL A 111 0.92 -22.93 -6.48
CA VAL A 111 0.43 -21.75 -7.21
C VAL A 111 -1.09 -21.82 -7.41
N ARG A 112 -1.63 -23.01 -7.73
CA ARG A 112 -3.08 -23.21 -7.84
C ARG A 112 -3.80 -22.94 -6.51
N LEU A 113 -3.30 -23.52 -5.42
CA LEU A 113 -3.92 -23.38 -4.09
C LEU A 113 -3.87 -21.93 -3.59
N ASP A 114 -2.77 -21.22 -3.80
CA ASP A 114 -2.64 -19.81 -3.44
C ASP A 114 -3.67 -18.96 -4.20
N GLY A 115 -3.82 -19.18 -5.52
CA GLY A 115 -4.84 -18.49 -6.32
C GLY A 115 -6.28 -18.84 -5.91
N MET A 116 -6.54 -20.07 -5.46
CA MET A 116 -7.83 -20.46 -4.89
C MET A 116 -8.11 -19.75 -3.56
N GLN A 117 -7.09 -19.59 -2.71
CA GLN A 117 -7.19 -18.88 -1.45
C GLN A 117 -7.44 -17.38 -1.67
N GLU A 118 -6.69 -16.74 -2.56
CA GLU A 118 -6.86 -15.33 -2.93
C GLU A 118 -8.28 -15.05 -3.45
N ASN A 119 -8.78 -15.88 -4.36
CA ASN A 119 -10.16 -15.78 -4.88
C ASN A 119 -11.23 -15.99 -3.80
N SER A 120 -10.92 -16.75 -2.75
CA SER A 120 -11.83 -17.00 -1.62
C SER A 120 -11.80 -15.85 -0.61
N VAL A 121 -10.68 -15.13 -0.50
CA VAL A 121 -10.54 -13.94 0.35
C VAL A 121 -11.23 -12.72 -0.29
N HIS A 122 -11.05 -12.49 -1.60
CA HIS A 122 -11.63 -11.32 -2.28
C HIS A 122 -13.15 -11.36 -2.46
N LYS A 123 -13.78 -12.54 -2.44
CA LYS A 123 -15.26 -12.66 -2.43
C LYS A 123 -15.93 -12.13 -1.16
N ASN A 124 -15.15 -11.74 -0.13
CA ASN A 124 -15.66 -11.10 1.08
C ASN A 124 -15.49 -9.57 1.08
N GLU A 125 -14.87 -8.99 0.05
CA GLU A 125 -14.60 -7.55 -0.03
C GLU A 125 -15.41 -6.80 -1.09
N ASP A 126 -16.34 -7.48 -1.77
CA ASP A 126 -17.36 -6.83 -2.61
C ASP A 126 -18.29 -6.01 -1.71
N LYS A 127 -17.82 -4.81 -1.33
CA LYS A 127 -18.64 -3.74 -0.78
C LYS A 127 -19.75 -3.50 -1.78
N ALA A 128 -21.00 -3.75 -1.38
CA ALA A 128 -22.16 -3.35 -2.18
C ALA A 128 -21.98 -1.89 -2.61
N THR A 129 -21.88 -1.65 -3.91
CA THR A 129 -21.92 -0.30 -4.47
C THR A 129 -23.31 0.28 -4.25
N TYR A 130 -23.45 1.62 -4.27
CA TYR A 130 -24.75 2.28 -4.13
C TYR A 130 -25.78 1.83 -5.19
N GLU A 131 -25.33 1.45 -6.39
CA GLU A 131 -26.19 0.85 -7.42
C GLU A 131 -26.71 -0.53 -7.02
N ASN A 132 -25.90 -1.35 -6.36
CA ASN A 132 -26.33 -2.68 -5.89
C ASN A 132 -27.32 -2.59 -4.72
N ALA A 133 -27.24 -1.53 -3.89
CA ALA A 133 -28.23 -1.24 -2.86
C ALA A 133 -29.58 -0.74 -3.43
N SER A 134 -29.56 -0.15 -4.63
CA SER A 134 -30.76 0.30 -5.36
C SER A 134 -31.50 -0.83 -6.07
N ILE A 135 -30.83 -1.94 -6.39
CA ILE A 135 -31.39 -3.09 -7.10
C ILE A 135 -31.90 -4.18 -6.13
N GLY A 136 -31.57 -4.07 -4.84
CA GLY A 136 -32.00 -4.97 -3.77
C GLY A 136 -33.49 -4.91 -3.41
N THR A 137 -34.39 -4.62 -4.36
CA THR A 137 -35.82 -4.87 -4.19
C THR A 137 -36.26 -6.24 -4.73
N ASP A 138 -35.48 -6.89 -5.61
CA ASP A 138 -35.99 -8.07 -6.33
C ASP A 138 -35.19 -9.38 -6.15
N ASP A 139 -34.01 -9.38 -5.53
CA ASP A 139 -33.26 -10.62 -5.28
C ASP A 139 -32.77 -10.73 -3.82
N ASN A 140 -33.42 -11.61 -3.07
CA ASN A 140 -33.30 -11.77 -1.62
C ASN A 140 -32.11 -12.65 -1.22
N THR A 141 -31.04 -12.59 -2.00
CA THR A 141 -29.93 -13.53 -1.93
C THR A 141 -28.74 -12.82 -1.29
N TYR A 142 -28.75 -12.81 0.05
CA TYR A 142 -27.68 -12.40 0.97
C TYR A 142 -27.49 -10.91 1.27
N MET A 143 -28.37 -10.34 2.11
CA MET A 143 -27.94 -9.27 3.01
C MET A 143 -27.58 -9.87 4.38
N THR A 144 -26.33 -9.75 4.79
CA THR A 144 -25.92 -10.10 6.16
C THR A 144 -26.39 -9.01 7.14
N PRO A 145 -26.65 -9.32 8.43
CA PRO A 145 -27.14 -8.34 9.41
C PRO A 145 -26.28 -7.08 9.51
N HIS A 146 -24.98 -7.18 9.22
CA HIS A 146 -24.06 -6.04 9.20
C HIS A 146 -24.35 -5.07 8.06
N SER A 147 -24.65 -5.60 6.86
CA SER A 147 -25.01 -4.79 5.69
C SER A 147 -26.34 -4.05 5.87
N SER A 148 -27.31 -4.67 6.55
CA SER A 148 -28.57 -4.02 6.95
C SER A 148 -28.35 -2.89 7.97
N ALA A 149 -27.45 -3.10 8.94
CA ALA A 149 -27.16 -2.11 9.96
C ALA A 149 -26.50 -0.84 9.37
N VAL A 150 -25.55 -1.00 8.45
CA VAL A 150 -24.86 0.13 7.79
C VAL A 150 -25.80 0.91 6.86
N ALA A 151 -26.71 0.22 6.16
CA ALA A 151 -27.71 0.87 5.32
C ALA A 151 -28.69 1.74 6.15
N ILE A 152 -29.09 1.26 7.34
CA ILE A 152 -29.95 2.01 8.26
C ILE A 152 -29.18 3.20 8.88
N GLN A 153 -27.90 3.03 9.22
CA GLN A 153 -27.10 4.07 9.87
C GLN A 153 -26.76 5.24 8.94
N ASN A 154 -26.64 4.99 7.63
CA ASN A 154 -26.32 6.01 6.62
C ASN A 154 -27.56 6.64 5.95
N GLN A 155 -28.78 6.26 6.35
CA GLN A 155 -29.96 7.06 6.04
C GLN A 155 -29.91 8.35 6.87
N LEU A 156 -29.25 9.37 6.33
CA LEU A 156 -29.57 10.75 6.67
C LEU A 156 -31.05 10.94 6.38
N PHE A 157 -31.89 10.94 7.42
CA PHE A 157 -33.23 11.50 7.35
C PHE A 157 -33.09 13.00 7.04
N LYS A 158 -32.99 13.33 5.75
CA LYS A 158 -33.05 14.69 5.22
C LYS A 158 -34.50 15.14 5.38
N GLY A 159 -34.79 15.82 6.47
CA GLY A 159 -36.01 16.59 6.60
C GLY A 159 -35.91 17.86 5.75
N GLU A 160 -36.67 17.92 4.67
CA GLU A 160 -37.26 19.19 4.23
C GLU A 160 -38.75 19.13 4.56
N GLY A 161 -39.17 19.87 5.59
CA GLY A 161 -40.56 20.31 5.73
C GLY A 161 -41.58 19.37 6.41
N ALA A 162 -41.21 18.32 7.14
CA ALA A 162 -42.18 17.49 7.87
C ALA A 162 -41.85 17.39 9.37
N SER A 163 -42.85 17.67 10.20
CA SER A 163 -42.84 17.55 11.66
C SER A 163 -42.27 16.21 12.14
N VAL A 164 -41.42 16.26 13.17
CA VAL A 164 -40.86 15.09 13.85
C VAL A 164 -42.01 14.31 14.52
N HIS A 165 -42.53 13.29 13.85
CA HIS A 165 -43.32 12.26 14.51
C HIS A 165 -42.36 11.25 15.12
N TYR A 166 -42.16 11.34 16.44
CA TYR A 166 -41.63 10.23 17.20
C TYR A 166 -42.63 9.07 17.08
N ILE A 167 -42.29 8.04 16.30
CA ILE A 167 -42.93 6.72 16.48
C ILE A 167 -42.32 6.13 17.75
N ALA A 168 -42.85 6.54 18.90
CA ALA A 168 -42.67 5.79 20.12
C ALA A 168 -43.42 4.47 19.93
N HIS A 169 -42.69 3.38 19.68
CA HIS A 169 -43.25 2.03 19.82
C HIS A 169 -43.66 1.84 21.29
N ARG A 170 -44.94 2.11 21.57
CA ARG A 170 -45.58 1.67 22.80
C ARG A 170 -45.74 0.16 22.67
N GLY A 171 -44.84 -0.60 23.31
CA GLY A 171 -45.03 -2.02 23.48
C GLY A 171 -46.38 -2.26 24.16
N SER A 172 -47.34 -2.82 23.42
CA SER A 172 -48.52 -3.44 24.02
C SER A 172 -48.09 -4.82 24.51
N ASN A 173 -47.81 -4.91 25.81
CA ASN A 173 -47.83 -6.20 26.49
C ASN A 173 -49.27 -6.72 26.47
N LYS A 174 -49.51 -7.74 25.66
CA LYS A 174 -50.51 -8.77 25.92
C LYS A 174 -49.85 -10.12 25.74
#